data_AF-A0A352BV85-F1
#
_entry.id   AF-A0A352BV85-F1
#
_cell.length_a   1.000
_cell.length_b   1.000
_cell.length_c   1.000
_cell.angle_alpha   90.00
_cell.angle_beta   90.00
_cell.angle_gamma   90.00
#
_symmetry.space_group_name_H-M   'P 1'
#
loop_
_entity.id
_entity.type
_entity.pdbx_description
1 polymer ?
#
loop_
_entity_poly.entity_id
_entity_poly.type
_entity_poly.pdbx_seq_one_letter_code
_entity_poly.pdbx_strand_id
1 'polypeptide(L)'
;MWYILYMSIIYDILKELSNVSLNYKGSRVNLLGLPKFNKYSPSSLRGTMSRLKKEGFIEDCDGLFITLKGRNYIRRKIDSLKQFNFKFSKDEPKNLLVMFDVPETKKAEREWLRWHLKKFNYIMMQKSVWVGPSPLPKAFLDYVKSIGLKNDVKTFKLAKGYDPTKKIL
;
A
#
# COMPACT_ATOMS: atom_id res chain seq x y z
N MET A 1 15.07 -24.63 -42.57
CA MET A 1 15.57 -23.26 -42.79
C MET A 1 14.51 -22.20 -42.57
N TRP A 2 13.32 -22.30 -43.18
CA TRP A 2 12.23 -21.31 -43.06
C TRP A 2 11.65 -21.14 -41.63
N TYR A 3 11.47 -22.25 -40.90
CA TYR A 3 10.98 -22.24 -39.52
C TYR A 3 11.92 -21.49 -38.56
N ILE A 4 13.24 -21.65 -38.74
CA ILE A 4 14.26 -20.98 -37.91
C ILE A 4 14.21 -19.47 -38.14
N LEU A 5 14.08 -19.04 -39.40
CA LEU A 5 13.95 -17.63 -39.77
C LEU A 5 12.67 -17.02 -39.18
N TYR A 6 11.54 -17.73 -39.29
CA TYR A 6 10.26 -17.30 -38.73
C TYR A 6 10.33 -17.13 -37.20
N MET A 7 10.91 -18.10 -36.49
CA MET A 7 11.10 -18.03 -35.04
C MET A 7 12.05 -16.90 -34.63
N SER A 8 13.09 -16.62 -35.41
CA SER A 8 13.98 -15.47 -35.19
C SER A 8 13.22 -14.15 -35.30
N ILE A 9 12.42 -13.98 -36.36
CA ILE A 9 11.64 -12.75 -36.57
C ILE A 9 10.61 -12.55 -35.45
N ILE A 10 9.91 -13.61 -35.04
CA ILE A 10 8.98 -13.55 -33.90
C ILE A 10 9.72 -13.11 -32.64
N TYR A 11 10.89 -13.70 -32.36
CA TYR A 11 11.67 -13.35 -31.19
C TYR A 11 12.08 -11.88 -31.19
N ASP A 12 12.55 -11.36 -32.32
CA ASP A 12 12.95 -9.95 -32.46
C ASP A 12 11.76 -9.01 -32.26
N ILE A 13 10.59 -9.33 -32.84
CA ILE A 13 9.35 -8.58 -32.61
C ILE A 13 8.99 -8.59 -31.11
N LEU A 14 8.97 -9.75 -30.46
CA LEU A 14 8.63 -9.87 -29.04
C LEU A 14 9.61 -9.10 -28.15
N LYS A 15 10.90 -9.14 -28.50
CA LYS A 15 11.96 -8.42 -27.81
C LYS A 15 11.74 -6.91 -27.89
N GLU A 16 11.44 -6.38 -29.08
CA GLU A 16 11.16 -4.96 -29.27
C GLU A 16 9.90 -4.50 -28.52
N LEU A 17 8.81 -5.27 -28.61
CA LEU A 17 7.57 -5.00 -27.87
C LEU A 17 7.78 -4.99 -26.34
N SER A 18 8.72 -5.82 -25.84
CA SER A 18 9.06 -5.89 -24.42
C SER A 18 10.01 -4.77 -23.96
N ASN A 19 10.87 -4.27 -24.86
CA ASN A 19 11.87 -3.25 -24.55
C ASN A 19 11.27 -1.86 -24.36
N VAL A 20 10.19 -1.53 -25.06
CA VAL A 20 9.47 -0.26 -24.87
C VAL A 20 8.91 -0.17 -23.45
N SER A 21 8.85 1.04 -22.88
CA SER A 21 8.22 1.26 -21.57
C SER A 21 7.32 2.47 -21.58
N LEU A 22 6.09 2.30 -21.10
CA LEU A 22 5.04 3.29 -21.05
C LEU A 22 4.46 3.35 -19.62
N ASN A 23 3.89 4.49 -19.23
CA ASN A 23 3.16 4.61 -17.97
C ASN A 23 1.67 4.35 -18.23
N TYR A 24 1.10 3.35 -17.57
CA TYR A 24 -0.33 3.02 -17.66
C TYR A 24 -0.91 2.81 -16.26
N LYS A 25 -1.99 3.53 -15.93
CA LYS A 25 -2.67 3.47 -14.62
C LYS A 25 -1.71 3.56 -13.42
N GLY A 26 -0.68 4.43 -13.54
CA GLY A 26 0.30 4.65 -12.48
C GLY A 26 1.39 3.57 -12.33
N SER A 27 1.48 2.62 -13.28
CA SER A 27 2.54 1.61 -13.32
C SER A 27 3.30 1.64 -14.65
N ARG A 28 4.60 1.35 -14.62
CA ARG A 28 5.42 1.25 -15.84
C ARG A 28 5.24 -0.13 -16.47
N VAL A 29 4.73 -0.17 -17.70
CA VAL A 29 4.44 -1.39 -18.46
C VAL A 29 5.19 -1.40 -19.79
N ASN A 30 5.36 -2.56 -20.42
CA ASN A 30 5.82 -2.67 -21.81
C ASN A 30 4.64 -2.54 -22.80
N LEU A 31 4.88 -2.67 -24.11
CA LEU A 31 3.83 -2.51 -25.13
C LEU A 31 2.77 -3.63 -25.09
N LEU A 32 3.10 -4.76 -24.45
CA LEU A 32 2.17 -5.86 -24.16
C LEU A 32 1.32 -5.59 -22.90
N GLY A 33 1.51 -4.46 -22.23
CA GLY A 33 0.84 -4.14 -20.97
C GLY A 33 1.40 -4.90 -19.76
N LEU A 34 2.50 -5.62 -19.90
CA LEU A 34 3.14 -6.35 -18.80
C LEU A 34 3.93 -5.38 -17.93
N PRO A 35 3.83 -5.47 -16.59
CA PRO A 35 4.58 -4.61 -15.68
C PRO A 35 6.09 -4.83 -15.85
N LYS A 36 6.86 -3.74 -15.97
CA LYS A 36 8.31 -3.81 -15.90
C LYS A 36 8.76 -3.95 -14.46
N PHE A 37 9.26 -5.12 -14.10
CA PHE A 37 9.85 -5.35 -12.80
C PHE A 37 11.22 -4.66 -12.68
N ASN A 38 11.53 -4.19 -11.47
CA ASN A 38 12.85 -3.66 -11.17
C ASN A 38 13.92 -4.74 -11.37
N LYS A 39 15.08 -4.36 -11.90
CA LYS A 39 16.24 -5.25 -12.01
C LYS A 39 16.83 -5.46 -10.62
N TYR A 40 16.66 -6.65 -10.05
CA TYR A 40 17.32 -7.07 -8.82
C TYR A 40 18.54 -7.93 -9.14
N SER A 41 19.57 -7.87 -8.29
CA SER A 41 20.74 -8.74 -8.45
C SER A 41 20.34 -10.21 -8.32
N PRO A 42 20.98 -11.13 -9.07
CA PRO A 42 20.70 -12.57 -8.95
C PRO A 42 20.89 -13.10 -7.53
N SER A 43 21.82 -12.54 -6.77
CA SER A 43 22.07 -12.89 -5.36
C SER A 43 20.89 -12.54 -4.46
N SER A 44 20.31 -11.35 -4.62
CA SER A 44 19.13 -10.91 -3.85
C SER A 44 17.90 -11.78 -4.15
N LEU A 45 17.70 -12.11 -5.43
CA LEU A 45 16.62 -13.00 -5.86
C LEU A 45 16.78 -14.41 -5.28
N ARG A 46 17.99 -14.99 -5.34
CA ARG A 46 18.28 -16.30 -4.75
C ARG A 46 18.08 -16.31 -3.24
N GLY A 47 18.54 -15.28 -2.53
CA GLY A 47 18.34 -15.15 -1.09
C GLY A 47 16.85 -15.10 -0.72
N THR A 48 16.08 -14.29 -1.46
CA THR A 48 14.63 -14.19 -1.27
C THR A 48 13.94 -15.53 -1.56
N MET A 49 14.31 -16.20 -2.66
CA MET A 49 13.78 -17.50 -3.05
C MET A 49 14.04 -18.57 -1.99
N SER A 50 15.29 -18.66 -1.51
CA SER A 50 15.69 -19.59 -0.46
C SER A 50 14.88 -19.37 0.82
N ARG A 51 14.72 -18.10 1.24
CA ARG A 51 13.88 -17.76 2.38
C ARG A 51 12.43 -18.21 2.20
N LEU A 52 11.82 -17.90 1.06
CA LEU A 52 10.43 -18.24 0.79
C LEU A 52 10.20 -19.77 0.76
N LYS A 53 11.16 -20.53 0.22
CA LYS A 53 11.14 -22.00 0.27
C LYS A 53 11.27 -22.50 1.71
N LYS A 54 12.24 -21.99 2.47
CA LYS A 54 12.46 -22.33 3.89
C LYS A 54 11.24 -22.03 4.76
N GLU A 55 10.56 -20.92 4.50
CA GLU A 55 9.34 -20.53 5.20
C GLU A 55 8.10 -21.31 4.74
N GLY A 56 8.21 -22.14 3.69
CA GLY A 56 7.11 -22.95 3.16
C GLY A 56 6.04 -22.13 2.44
N PHE A 57 6.39 -20.96 1.90
CA PHE A 57 5.47 -20.14 1.10
C PHE A 57 5.45 -20.55 -0.37
N ILE A 58 6.53 -21.14 -0.85
CA ILE A 58 6.67 -21.65 -2.21
C ILE A 58 7.30 -23.03 -2.18
N GLU A 59 6.90 -23.85 -3.14
CA GLU A 59 7.41 -25.20 -3.38
C GLU A 59 7.91 -25.31 -4.82
N ASP A 60 8.86 -26.20 -5.04
CA ASP A 60 9.46 -26.46 -6.35
C ASP A 60 9.08 -27.88 -6.76
N CYS A 61 8.02 -28.00 -7.54
CA CYS A 61 7.45 -29.27 -8.00
C CYS A 61 7.19 -29.14 -9.49
N ASP A 62 8.20 -29.37 -10.33
CA ASP A 62 8.14 -29.11 -11.78
C ASP A 62 7.78 -27.64 -12.13
N GLY A 63 8.27 -26.72 -11.31
CA GLY A 63 8.00 -25.30 -11.42
C GLY A 63 7.77 -24.66 -10.06
N LEU A 64 7.65 -23.33 -10.06
CA LEU A 64 7.44 -22.57 -8.83
C LEU A 64 5.96 -22.50 -8.47
N PHE A 65 5.57 -23.20 -7.40
CA PHE A 65 4.20 -23.20 -6.92
C PHE A 65 4.07 -22.43 -5.61
N ILE A 66 2.98 -21.68 -5.47
CA ILE A 66 2.62 -21.00 -4.21
C ILE A 66 1.81 -21.98 -3.37
N THR A 67 2.33 -22.30 -2.18
CA THR A 67 1.69 -23.23 -1.24
C THR A 67 0.39 -22.63 -0.67
N LEU A 68 -0.43 -23.45 0.00
CA LEU A 68 -1.61 -22.93 0.71
C LEU A 68 -1.21 -21.88 1.76
N LYS A 69 -0.08 -22.09 2.46
CA LYS A 69 0.50 -21.13 3.40
C LYS A 69 0.90 -19.83 2.70
N GLY A 70 1.55 -19.92 1.55
CA GLY A 70 1.91 -18.77 0.71
C GLY A 70 0.69 -18.00 0.23
N ARG A 71 -0.35 -18.71 -0.24
CA ARG A 71 -1.63 -18.10 -0.66
C ARG A 71 -2.33 -17.41 0.50
N ASN A 72 -2.34 -18.00 1.69
CA ASN A 72 -2.90 -17.36 2.89
C ASN A 72 -2.08 -16.15 3.35
N TYR A 73 -0.74 -16.20 3.25
CA TYR A 73 0.11 -15.06 3.52
C TYR A 73 -0.17 -13.91 2.55
N ILE A 74 -0.25 -14.21 1.25
CA ILE A 74 -0.61 -13.26 0.19
C ILE A 74 -2.01 -12.71 0.45
N ARG A 75 -3.00 -13.57 0.73
CA ARG A 75 -4.36 -13.16 1.03
C ARG A 75 -4.40 -12.24 2.25
N ARG A 76 -3.71 -12.56 3.36
CA ARG A 76 -3.59 -11.64 4.52
C ARG A 76 -2.90 -10.32 4.19
N LYS A 77 -1.95 -10.32 3.25
CA LYS A 77 -1.28 -9.11 2.75
C LYS A 77 -2.18 -8.29 1.81
N ILE A 78 -2.99 -8.96 0.98
CA ILE A 78 -3.92 -8.38 0.00
C ILE A 78 -5.21 -7.90 0.68
N ASP A 79 -5.68 -8.65 1.69
CA ASP A 79 -6.67 -8.27 2.71
C ASP A 79 -6.06 -7.21 3.63
N SER A 80 -5.47 -6.20 3.00
CA SER A 80 -5.11 -4.93 3.57
C SER A 80 -6.23 -4.47 4.48
N LEU A 81 -5.84 -3.96 5.64
CA LEU A 81 -6.73 -3.36 6.62
C LEU A 81 -7.85 -2.59 5.91
N LYS A 82 -9.10 -2.83 6.34
CA LYS A 82 -10.32 -2.37 5.67
C LYS A 82 -10.20 -0.96 5.14
N GLN A 83 -10.55 -0.78 3.87
CA GLN A 83 -10.55 0.53 3.23
C GLN A 83 -11.93 1.18 3.37
N PHE A 84 -11.93 2.47 3.67
CA PHE A 84 -13.14 3.28 3.76
C PHE A 84 -13.20 4.23 2.59
N ASN A 85 -14.27 4.14 1.78
CA ASN A 85 -14.56 5.11 0.72
C ASN A 85 -15.38 6.25 1.31
N PHE A 86 -14.70 7.07 2.10
CA PHE A 86 -15.24 8.30 2.66
C PHE A 86 -14.23 9.41 2.41
N LYS A 87 -14.71 10.61 2.12
CA LYS A 87 -13.89 11.79 1.88
C LYS A 87 -14.67 13.03 2.29
N PHE A 88 -14.10 13.81 3.20
CA PHE A 88 -14.63 15.12 3.54
C PHE A 88 -14.37 16.12 2.40
N SER A 89 -15.12 17.22 2.35
CA SER A 89 -14.74 18.32 1.47
C SER A 89 -13.41 18.94 1.91
N LYS A 90 -12.68 19.58 1.00
CA LYS A 90 -11.41 20.25 1.33
C LYS A 90 -11.62 21.47 2.24
N ASP A 91 -12.79 22.08 2.12
CA ASP A 91 -13.17 23.33 2.78
C ASP A 91 -13.79 23.10 4.17
N GLU A 92 -13.92 21.85 4.60
CA GLU A 92 -14.50 21.56 5.90
C GLU A 92 -13.61 22.07 7.05
N PRO A 93 -14.25 22.53 8.14
CA PRO A 93 -13.55 23.08 9.29
C PRO A 93 -12.71 22.00 9.96
N LYS A 94 -11.42 22.27 10.15
CA LYS A 94 -10.47 21.33 10.76
C LYS A 94 -10.54 21.42 12.28
N ASN A 95 -11.61 20.88 12.85
CA ASN A 95 -11.99 21.03 14.26
C ASN A 95 -11.82 19.73 15.09
N LEU A 96 -11.21 18.69 14.54
CA LEU A 96 -10.88 17.46 15.26
C LEU A 96 -9.37 17.22 15.25
N LEU A 97 -8.79 17.08 16.44
CA LEU A 97 -7.43 16.61 16.64
C LEU A 97 -7.46 15.10 16.87
N VAL A 98 -6.67 14.36 16.11
CA VAL A 98 -6.47 12.91 16.24
C VAL A 98 -5.01 12.68 16.59
N MET A 99 -4.79 12.07 17.76
CA MET A 99 -3.47 11.70 18.25
C MET A 99 -3.42 10.19 18.42
N PHE A 100 -2.29 9.58 18.08
CA PHE A 100 -2.13 8.15 18.32
C PHE A 100 -0.72 7.76 18.73
N ASP A 101 -0.60 6.73 19.56
CA ASP A 101 0.65 6.12 19.96
C ASP A 101 0.59 4.61 19.72
N VAL A 102 0.90 4.21 18.48
CA VAL A 102 0.83 2.83 18.04
C VAL A 102 2.24 2.22 18.07
N PRO A 103 2.48 1.10 18.78
CA PRO A 103 3.81 0.52 18.93
C PRO A 103 4.41 0.05 17.59
N GLU A 104 5.74 -0.09 17.51
CA GLU A 104 6.45 -0.48 16.27
C GLU A 104 6.08 -1.88 15.78
N THR A 105 5.69 -2.75 16.70
CA THR A 105 5.15 -4.08 16.40
C THR A 105 3.89 -4.02 15.52
N LYS A 106 3.14 -2.91 15.58
CA LYS A 106 1.92 -2.62 14.80
C LYS A 106 2.15 -1.57 13.71
N LYS A 107 3.30 -1.64 13.02
CA LYS A 107 3.67 -0.70 11.94
C LYS A 107 2.64 -0.65 10.80
N ALA A 108 2.03 -1.78 10.45
CA ALA A 108 1.07 -1.85 9.36
C ALA A 108 -0.20 -1.05 9.67
N GLU A 109 -0.70 -1.16 10.89
CA GLU A 109 -1.84 -0.45 11.45
C GLU A 109 -1.58 1.06 11.50
N ARG A 110 -0.37 1.43 11.92
CA ARG A 110 0.07 2.83 11.97
C ARG A 110 0.06 3.48 10.59
N GLU A 111 0.65 2.81 9.59
CA GLU A 111 0.68 3.32 8.22
C GLU A 111 -0.71 3.34 7.58
N TRP A 112 -1.55 2.34 7.86
CA TRP A 112 -2.95 2.32 7.43
C TRP A 112 -3.77 3.48 8.01
N LEU A 113 -3.59 3.80 9.29
CA LEU A 113 -4.27 4.91 9.95
C LEU A 113 -3.86 6.24 9.30
N ARG A 114 -2.55 6.44 9.07
CA ARG A 114 -2.01 7.61 8.37
C ARG A 114 -2.56 7.74 6.95
N TRP A 115 -2.63 6.64 6.21
CA TRP A 115 -3.17 6.62 4.86
C TRP A 115 -4.65 7.03 4.84
N HIS A 116 -5.47 6.51 5.77
CA HIS A 116 -6.88 6.90 5.89
C HIS A 116 -7.06 8.36 6.31
N LEU A 117 -6.29 8.86 7.27
CA LEU A 117 -6.36 10.26 7.69
C LEU A 117 -6.01 11.20 6.52
N LYS A 118 -4.98 10.89 5.73
CA LYS A 118 -4.69 11.62 4.48
C LYS A 118 -5.87 11.57 3.50
N LYS A 119 -6.47 10.39 3.31
CA LYS A 119 -7.64 10.20 2.44
C LYS A 119 -8.83 11.05 2.89
N PHE A 120 -8.98 11.24 4.20
CA PHE A 120 -10.00 12.09 4.83
C PHE A 120 -9.63 13.58 4.86
N ASN A 121 -8.61 14.03 4.14
CA ASN A 121 -8.11 15.41 4.12
C ASN A 121 -7.64 15.95 5.49
N TYR A 122 -7.15 15.07 6.38
CA TYR A 122 -6.49 15.52 7.61
C TYR A 122 -5.07 16.02 7.29
N ILE A 123 -4.65 17.05 8.01
CA ILE A 123 -3.31 17.62 7.95
C ILE A 123 -2.46 17.01 9.08
N MET A 124 -1.24 16.60 8.75
CA MET A 124 -0.27 16.15 9.75
C MET A 124 0.38 17.39 10.41
N MET A 125 0.17 17.54 11.71
CA MET A 125 0.81 18.59 12.52
C MET A 125 2.19 18.15 13.03
N GLN A 126 2.26 16.91 13.53
CA GLN A 126 3.47 16.26 14.02
C GLN A 126 3.36 14.76 13.71
N LYS A 127 4.47 14.03 13.87
CA LYS A 127 4.43 12.56 13.86
C LYS A 127 3.34 12.07 14.83
N SER A 128 2.33 11.42 14.25
CA SER A 128 1.17 10.87 14.94
C SER A 128 0.16 11.88 15.53
N VAL A 129 0.23 13.15 15.15
CA VAL A 129 -0.76 14.18 15.48
C VAL A 129 -1.33 14.77 14.20
N TRP A 130 -2.65 14.68 14.06
CA TRP A 130 -3.38 15.04 12.86
C TRP A 130 -4.57 15.91 13.19
N VAL A 131 -4.89 16.85 12.30
CA VAL A 131 -6.03 17.74 12.46
C VAL A 131 -6.89 17.74 11.21
N GLY A 132 -8.20 17.65 11.38
CA GLY A 132 -9.13 17.53 10.27
C GLY A 132 -10.59 17.70 10.69
N PRO A 133 -11.52 17.42 9.78
CA PRO A 133 -12.94 17.64 10.03
C PRO A 133 -13.59 16.58 10.92
N SER A 134 -14.49 17.03 11.79
CA SER A 134 -15.33 16.21 12.66
C SER A 134 -16.75 16.08 12.09
N PRO A 135 -17.45 14.94 12.27
CA PRO A 135 -17.02 13.72 12.98
C PRO A 135 -16.42 12.67 12.04
N LEU A 136 -15.47 11.87 12.55
CA LEU A 136 -14.99 10.69 11.82
C LEU A 136 -16.13 9.69 11.54
N PRO A 137 -16.12 9.00 10.38
CA PRO A 137 -17.16 8.02 10.07
C PRO A 137 -17.27 6.94 11.15
N LYS A 138 -18.51 6.63 11.59
CA LYS A 138 -18.75 5.62 12.63
C LYS A 138 -18.14 4.26 12.29
N ALA A 139 -18.31 3.82 11.04
CA ALA A 139 -17.75 2.55 10.56
C ALA A 139 -16.21 2.51 10.62
N PHE A 140 -15.55 3.66 10.46
CA PHE A 140 -14.09 3.77 10.61
C PHE A 140 -13.69 3.64 12.08
N LEU A 141 -14.38 4.35 12.98
CA LEU A 141 -14.12 4.26 14.42
C LEU A 141 -14.36 2.85 14.98
N ASP A 142 -15.42 2.18 14.53
CA ASP A 142 -15.73 0.81 14.93
C ASP A 142 -14.66 -0.17 14.46
N TYR A 143 -14.10 0.04 13.27
CA TYR A 143 -13.00 -0.76 12.77
C TYR A 143 -11.68 -0.50 13.52
N VAL A 144 -11.36 0.75 13.85
CA VAL A 144 -10.21 1.09 14.71
C VAL A 144 -10.29 0.35 16.06
N LYS A 145 -11.50 0.21 16.62
CA LYS A 145 -11.73 -0.60 17.82
C LYS A 145 -11.51 -2.09 17.55
N SER A 146 -12.03 -2.63 16.44
CA SER A 146 -11.93 -4.07 16.13
C SER A 146 -10.49 -4.54 15.89
N ILE A 147 -9.61 -3.66 15.37
CA ILE A 147 -8.18 -3.96 15.19
C ILE A 147 -7.34 -3.70 16.45
N GLY A 148 -7.97 -3.42 17.59
CA GLY A 148 -7.28 -3.28 18.87
C GLY A 148 -6.44 -2.00 19.00
N LEU A 149 -6.83 -0.91 18.32
CA LEU A 149 -6.20 0.42 18.45
C LEU A 149 -7.03 1.39 19.31
N LYS A 150 -8.09 0.92 19.98
CA LYS A 150 -9.00 1.78 20.76
C LYS A 150 -8.27 2.63 21.80
N ASN A 151 -7.29 2.05 22.49
CA ASN A 151 -6.53 2.73 23.55
C ASN A 151 -5.35 3.54 23.00
N ASP A 152 -4.91 3.20 21.78
CA ASP A 152 -3.78 3.81 21.11
C ASP A 152 -4.17 5.11 20.40
N VAL A 153 -5.46 5.34 20.15
CA VAL A 153 -5.99 6.52 19.42
C VAL A 153 -6.84 7.38 20.34
N LYS A 154 -6.50 8.67 20.43
CA LYS A 154 -7.24 9.70 21.16
C LYS A 154 -7.73 10.78 20.19
N THR A 155 -8.93 11.30 20.45
CA THR A 155 -9.54 12.34 19.62
C THR A 155 -10.04 13.49 20.50
N PHE A 156 -9.73 14.73 20.12
CA PHE A 156 -10.13 15.93 20.85
C PHE A 156 -10.83 16.90 19.91
N LYS A 157 -12.01 17.39 20.32
CA LYS A 157 -12.72 18.43 19.57
C LYS A 157 -12.09 19.78 19.90
N LEU A 158 -11.67 20.52 18.88
CA LEU A 158 -11.09 21.85 19.01
C LEU A 158 -12.20 22.89 19.14
N ALA A 159 -12.01 23.87 20.04
CA ALA A 159 -12.93 25.00 20.18
C ALA A 159 -12.94 25.91 18.95
N LYS A 160 -11.79 26.04 18.28
CA LYS A 160 -11.61 26.81 17.04
C LYS A 160 -11.01 25.90 15.97
N GLY A 161 -11.48 26.02 14.73
CA GLY A 161 -10.91 25.30 13.59
C GLY A 161 -9.45 25.66 13.39
N TYR A 162 -8.62 24.65 13.13
CA TYR A 162 -7.22 24.84 12.82
C TYR A 162 -7.06 25.45 11.43
N ASP A 163 -6.39 26.59 11.39
CA ASP A 163 -6.03 27.30 10.17
C ASP A 163 -4.51 27.16 9.94
N PRO A 164 -4.07 26.40 8.92
CA PRO A 164 -2.65 26.19 8.64
C PRO A 164 -1.91 27.48 8.23
N THR A 165 -2.63 28.54 7.84
CA THR A 165 -2.03 29.81 7.42
C THR A 165 -1.65 30.70 8.62
N LYS A 166 -2.30 30.51 9.77
CA LYS A 166 -2.00 31.22 11.02
C LYS A 166 -0.91 30.48 11.78
N LYS A 167 0.33 30.55 11.28
CA LYS A 167 1.50 30.20 12.11
C LYS A 167 1.73 31.33 13.11
N ILE A 168 1.34 31.10 14.35
CA ILE A 168 1.74 31.94 15.48
C ILE A 168 3.12 31.43 15.88
N LEU A 169 4.17 32.20 15.56
CA LEU A 169 5.49 32.08 16.17
C LEU A 169 5.42 32.69 17.57
#